data_AF-A0A521A1J6-F1
#
_entry.id   AF-A0A521A1J6-F1
#
_cell.length_a   1.000
_cell.length_b   1.000
_cell.length_c   1.000
_cell.angle_alpha   90.00
_cell.angle_beta   90.00
_cell.angle_gamma   90.00
#
_symmetry.space_group_name_H-M   'P 1'
#
loop_
_entity.id
_entity.type
_entity.pdbx_description
1 polymer ?
#
loop_
_entity_poly.entity_id
_entity_poly.type
_entity_poly.pdbx_seq_one_letter_code
_entity_poly.pdbx_strand_id
1 'polypeptide(L)'
;MNVYKLSYWITTTILTGIVLFSVYNYFFNYETILDYFQHFGYPGYLVYPLAVAKLFGLIAIWGNFSSFLKEWAYAGFFFNTLLAFFA
;
A
#
# COMPACT_ATOMS: atom_id res chain seq x y z
N MET A 1 6.81 29.31 -2.17
CA MET A 1 6.15 27.99 -2.09
C MET A 1 6.46 27.40 -0.72
N ASN A 2 5.45 26.97 0.05
CA ASN A 2 5.68 26.48 1.41
C ASN A 2 6.36 25.10 1.34
N VAL A 3 7.62 25.02 1.79
CA VAL A 3 8.50 23.84 1.59
C VAL A 3 7.90 22.58 2.19
N TYR A 4 7.20 22.72 3.33
CA TYR A 4 6.47 21.63 3.99
C TYR A 4 5.34 21.07 3.13
N LYS A 5 4.58 21.95 2.46
CA LYS A 5 3.49 21.55 1.57
C LYS A 5 4.03 20.83 0.34
N LEU A 6 5.15 21.31 -0.21
CA LEU A 6 5.80 20.65 -1.35
C LEU A 6 6.29 19.24 -0.98
N SER A 7 7.02 19.12 0.14
CA SER A 7 7.53 17.84 0.63
C SER A 7 6.41 16.81 0.84
N TYR A 8 5.30 17.23 1.47
CA TYR A 8 4.13 16.38 1.67
C TYR A 8 3.55 15.84 0.35
N TRP A 9 3.42 16.68 -0.67
CA TRP A 9 2.87 16.25 -1.96
C TRP A 9 3.83 15.35 -2.74
N ILE A 10 5.14 15.62 -2.66
CA ILE A 10 6.17 14.76 -3.27
C ILE A 10 6.12 13.37 -2.65
N THR A 11 6.19 13.26 -1.33
CA THR A 11 6.19 11.95 -0.65
C THR A 11 4.89 11.19 -0.88
N THR A 12 3.75 11.88 -0.84
CA THR A 12 2.44 11.25 -1.10
C THR A 12 2.33 10.74 -2.53
N THR A 13 2.83 11.48 -3.51
CA THR A 13 2.83 11.06 -4.92
C THR A 13 3.74 9.85 -5.14
N ILE A 14 4.94 9.86 -4.56
CA ILE A 14 5.89 8.73 -4.63
C ILE A 14 5.29 7.47 -3.99
N LEU A 15 4.74 7.60 -2.77
CA LEU A 15 4.08 6.49 -2.08
C LEU A 15 2.96 5.91 -2.94
N THR A 16 2.14 6.77 -3.54
CA THR A 16 1.03 6.38 -4.40
C THR A 16 1.53 5.61 -5.63
N GLY A 17 2.59 6.10 -6.28
CA GLY A 17 3.20 5.41 -7.42
C GLY A 17 3.68 4.00 -7.07
N ILE A 18 4.39 3.85 -5.95
CA ILE A 18 4.88 2.54 -5.48
C ILE A 18 3.71 1.59 -5.16
N VAL A 19 2.70 2.08 -4.44
CA VAL A 19 1.55 1.25 -4.05
C VAL A 19 0.72 0.85 -5.27
N LEU A 20 0.48 1.76 -6.22
CA LEU A 20 -0.24 1.43 -7.47
C LEU A 20 0.54 0.43 -8.33
N PHE A 21 1.86 0.55 -8.42
CA PHE A 21 2.69 -0.44 -9.09
C PHE A 21 2.61 -1.80 -8.38
N SER A 22 2.61 -1.82 -7.06
CA SER A 22 2.40 -3.04 -6.29
C SER A 22 1.03 -3.66 -6.58
N VAL A 23 -0.04 -2.86 -6.54
CA VAL A 23 -1.41 -3.32 -6.83
C VAL A 23 -1.52 -3.86 -8.26
N TYR A 24 -0.92 -3.18 -9.24
CA TYR A 24 -0.84 -3.66 -10.62
C TYR A 24 -0.25 -5.08 -10.67
N ASN A 25 0.88 -5.33 -10.01
CA ASN A 25 1.48 -6.67 -9.98
C ASN A 25 0.56 -7.72 -9.35
N TYR A 26 -0.22 -7.36 -8.33
CA TYR A 26 -1.17 -8.29 -7.70
C TYR A 26 -2.29 -8.73 -8.64
N PHE A 27 -2.73 -7.84 -9.55
CA PHE A 27 -3.80 -8.14 -10.50
C PHE A 27 -3.30 -8.77 -11.81
N PHE A 28 -2.16 -8.30 -12.33
CA PHE A 28 -1.66 -8.70 -13.65
C PHE A 28 -0.57 -9.77 -13.61
N ASN A 29 0.15 -9.89 -12.50
CA ASN A 29 1.21 -10.88 -12.29
C ASN A 29 0.87 -11.80 -11.10
N TYR A 30 -0.39 -12.28 -11.09
CA TYR A 30 -0.96 -13.02 -9.95
C TYR A 30 -0.15 -14.26 -9.58
N GLU A 31 0.25 -15.09 -10.56
CA GLU A 31 1.01 -16.33 -10.30
C GLU A 31 2.32 -16.05 -9.57
N THR A 32 3.08 -15.04 -10.02
CA THR A 32 4.34 -14.65 -9.37
C THR A 32 4.11 -14.16 -7.93
N ILE A 33 3.06 -13.37 -7.70
CA ILE A 33 2.71 -12.90 -6.35
C ILE A 33 2.24 -14.06 -5.48
N LEU A 34 1.46 -14.98 -6.02
CA LEU A 34 1.01 -16.19 -5.33
C LEU A 34 2.20 -17.03 -4.87
N ASP A 35 3.20 -17.23 -5.73
CA ASP A 35 4.43 -17.96 -5.40
C ASP A 35 5.19 -17.31 -4.25
N TYR A 36 5.31 -15.97 -4.24
CA TYR A 36 5.89 -15.25 -3.11
C TYR A 36 5.11 -15.49 -1.81
N PHE A 37 3.78 -15.36 -1.84
CA PHE A 37 2.96 -15.60 -0.66
C PHE A 37 3.12 -17.02 -0.13
N GLN A 38 3.10 -18.02 -1.01
CA GLN A 38 3.30 -19.42 -0.63
C GLN A 38 4.70 -19.68 -0.08
N HIS A 39 5.73 -19.06 -0.65
CA HIS A 39 7.11 -19.17 -0.17
C HIS A 39 7.26 -18.67 1.28
N PHE A 40 6.56 -17.58 1.63
CA PHE A 40 6.50 -17.05 3.00
C PHE A 40 5.49 -17.77 3.90
N GLY A 41 4.84 -18.85 3.43
CA GLY A 41 3.85 -19.61 4.19
C GLY A 41 2.49 -18.92 4.34
N TYR A 42 2.23 -17.85 3.57
CA TYR A 42 0.94 -17.17 3.57
C TYR A 42 -0.06 -17.85 2.62
N PRO A 43 -1.36 -17.86 2.97
CA PRO A 43 -2.36 -18.44 2.10
C PRO A 43 -2.64 -17.54 0.87
N GLY A 44 -2.72 -18.17 -0.29
CA GLY A 44 -2.88 -17.49 -1.58
C GLY A 44 -4.16 -16.67 -1.76
N TYR A 45 -5.22 -16.96 -0.98
CA TYR A 45 -6.45 -16.17 -1.03
C TYR A 45 -6.24 -14.73 -0.53
N LEU A 46 -5.14 -14.44 0.19
CA LEU A 46 -4.84 -13.09 0.72
C LEU A 46 -4.33 -12.11 -0.34
N VAL A 47 -3.90 -12.59 -1.51
CA VAL A 47 -3.34 -11.75 -2.56
C VAL A 47 -4.33 -10.63 -2.93
N TYR A 48 -5.52 -10.96 -3.46
CA TYR A 48 -6.47 -9.93 -3.87
C TYR A 48 -7.03 -9.07 -2.73
N PRO A 49 -7.43 -9.62 -1.56
CA PRO A 49 -7.83 -8.82 -0.41
C PRO A 49 -6.78 -7.78 0.00
N LEU A 50 -5.50 -8.12 -0.02
CA LEU A 50 -4.43 -7.19 0.32
C LEU A 50 -4.26 -6.10 -0.75
N ALA A 51 -4.40 -6.43 -2.04
CA ALA A 51 -4.41 -5.44 -3.12
C ALA A 51 -5.57 -4.44 -2.97
N VAL A 52 -6.77 -4.94 -2.66
CA VAL A 52 -7.96 -4.12 -2.43
C VAL A 52 -7.78 -3.23 -1.19
N ALA A 53 -7.21 -3.76 -0.10
CA ALA A 53 -6.90 -2.97 1.09
C ALA A 53 -5.91 -1.83 0.80
N LYS A 54 -4.88 -2.07 -0.04
CA LYS A 54 -3.96 -1.02 -0.50
C LYS A 54 -4.68 0.09 -1.27
N LEU A 55 -5.63 -0.25 -2.14
CA LEU A 55 -6.44 0.75 -2.86
C LEU A 55 -7.29 1.59 -1.89
N PHE A 56 -7.95 0.96 -0.92
CA PHE A 56 -8.69 1.68 0.12
C PHE A 56 -7.79 2.59 0.97
N GLY A 57 -6.58 2.13 1.30
CA GLY A 57 -5.59 2.94 1.99
C GLY A 57 -5.22 4.20 1.20
N LEU A 58 -5.00 4.08 -0.12
CA LEU A 58 -4.73 5.24 -0.98
C LEU A 58 -5.95 6.17 -1.06
N ILE A 59 -7.15 5.63 -1.21
CA ILE A 59 -8.40 6.41 -1.22
C ILE A 59 -8.55 7.19 0.10
N ALA A 60 -8.23 6.59 1.24
CA ALA A 60 -8.27 7.26 2.55
C ALA A 60 -7.25 8.40 2.65
N ILE A 61 -6.03 8.22 2.16
CA ILE A 61 -4.98 9.26 2.18
C ILE A 61 -5.37 10.45 1.30
N TRP A 62 -5.78 10.19 0.05
CA TRP A 62 -6.12 11.23 -0.92
C TRP A 62 -7.47 11.89 -0.64
N GLY A 63 -8.46 11.12 -0.20
CA GLY A 63 -9.82 11.60 0.03
C GLY A 63 -9.97 12.51 1.25
N ASN A 64 -9.01 12.46 2.20
CA ASN A 64 -9.01 13.31 3.41
C ASN A 64 -10.36 13.30 4.17
N PHE A 65 -11.07 12.16 4.16
CA PHE A 65 -12.41 12.05 4.75
C PHE A 65 -12.42 12.28 6.27
N SER A 66 -11.37 11.86 6.95
CA SER A 66 -11.16 12.03 8.39
C SER A 66 -9.67 11.93 8.72
N SER A 67 -9.19 12.74 9.68
CA SER A 67 -7.81 12.66 10.18
C SER A 67 -7.49 11.27 10.72
N PHE A 68 -8.43 10.67 11.45
CA PHE A 68 -8.27 9.32 12.01
C PHE A 68 -8.07 8.28 10.90
N LEU A 69 -8.93 8.28 9.88
CA LEU A 69 -8.84 7.31 8.79
C LEU A 69 -7.53 7.45 8.00
N LYS A 70 -7.08 8.69 7.80
CA LYS A 70 -5.80 9.00 7.15
C LYS A 70 -4.61 8.48 7.98
N GLU A 71 -4.61 8.72 9.29
CA GLU A 71 -3.55 8.24 10.19
C GLU A 71 -3.46 6.70 10.18
N TRP A 72 -4.61 6.02 10.24
CA TRP A 72 -4.66 4.56 10.14
C TRP A 72 -4.22 4.03 8.77
N ALA A 73 -4.53 4.73 7.68
CA ALA A 73 -4.03 4.37 6.36
C ALA A 73 -2.50 4.46 6.29
N TYR A 74 -1.90 5.54 6.80
CA TYR A 74 -0.44 5.66 6.88
C TYR A 74 0.19 4.60 7.79
N ALA A 75 -0.41 4.35 8.96
CA ALA A 75 0.05 3.29 9.87
C ALA A 75 -0.02 1.91 9.21
N GLY A 76 -1.12 1.60 8.51
CA GLY A 76 -1.28 0.35 7.77
C GLY A 76 -0.20 0.15 6.71
N PHE A 77 0.09 1.17 5.89
CA PHE A 77 1.19 1.09 4.92
C PHE A 77 2.56 0.94 5.56
N PHE A 78 2.80 1.66 6.67
CA PHE A 78 4.05 1.56 7.41
C PHE A 78 4.26 0.14 7.95
N PHE A 79 3.30 -0.40 8.70
CA PHE A 79 3.41 -1.74 9.27
C PHE A 79 3.46 -2.83 8.19
N ASN A 80 2.65 -2.74 7.13
CA ASN A 80 2.69 -3.69 6.04
C ASN A 80 4.08 -3.73 5.38
N THR A 81 4.69 -2.58 5.16
CA THR A 81 6.02 -2.49 4.52
C THR A 81 7.12 -2.94 5.47
N LEU A 82 7.04 -2.55 6.74
CA LEU A 82 8.00 -2.92 7.77
C LEU A 82 8.01 -4.44 7.98
N LEU A 83 6.83 -5.06 8.12
CA LEU A 83 6.72 -6.50 8.29
C LEU A 83 7.19 -7.26 7.04
N ALA A 84 6.83 -6.78 5.84
CA ALA A 84 7.31 -7.37 4.59
C ALA A 84 8.83 -7.27 4.42
N PHE A 85 9.49 -6.28 5.02
CA PHE A 85 10.95 -6.16 4.97
C PHE A 85 11.66 -7.19 5.86
N PHE A 86 11.00 -7.70 6.90
CA PHE A 86 11.54 -8.68 7.85
C PHE A 86 11.03 -10.11 7.64
N ALA A 87 10.08 -10.33 6.73
CA ALA A 87 9.56 -11.63 6.35
C ALA A 87 10.53 -12.37 5.42
#